data_AF-A0A5B6V882-F1
#
_entry.id   AF-A0A5B6V882-F1
#
_cell.length_a   1.000
_cell.length_b   1.000
_cell.length_c   1.000
_cell.angle_alpha   90.00
_cell.angle_beta   90.00
_cell.angle_gamma   90.00
#
_symmetry.space_group_name_H-M   'P 1'
#
loop_
_entity.id
_entity.type
_entity.pdbx_description
1 polymer ?
#
loop_
_entity_poly.entity_id
_entity_poly.type
_entity_poly.pdbx_seq_one_letter_code
_entity_poly.pdbx_strand_id
1 'polypeptide(L)'
;MAPPIIRSLIAFSLNKSCRSQKPISCYSISSVFFSSSPTQETRASLPLADHLVEKHSFSPELAVKTASSLTYVKDPRKCDTIISFLKESGFSKSHIEAVVKRKPNLLYSSLEKTIKPKFKIFQDLGFPTHDVADIVAGDPWILTRSVDDRIAPSISDLKTVLGSNDDVVKLLKTSAWFLKSDLQKTMMPNIEFLRNCGICSSQIVSYVFSFPRFFLLKPESIKQFVERADALGFDRKSNMFLAAIRMLSSMSEENWELKLNLFRKLGFSEDDIMSTFRRTPQVFAVSERKIKQVTDFLLNRTNVGISFIISHPMVLICSLERRLKPRLLVIETLESKNLLRRKVSMTTIYKMPDKKFREKYVVPYLKELEEVSMSIVGT
;
A
#
# COMPACT_ATOMS: atom_id res chain seq x y z
N MET A 1 -32.95 -15.07 -1.92
CA MET A 1 -31.68 -14.40 -2.32
C MET A 1 -30.52 -15.32 -1.91
N ALA A 2 -29.68 -15.82 -2.83
CA ALA A 2 -28.58 -16.75 -2.50
C ALA A 2 -27.57 -16.15 -1.48
N PRO A 3 -26.86 -16.98 -0.68
CA PRO A 3 -25.98 -16.52 0.39
C PRO A 3 -24.90 -15.59 -0.19
N PRO A 4 -24.57 -14.47 0.50
CA PRO A 4 -23.60 -13.47 0.00
C PRO A 4 -22.26 -14.07 -0.43
N ILE A 5 -21.88 -15.21 0.17
CA ILE A 5 -20.58 -15.86 -0.01
C ILE A 5 -20.47 -16.57 -1.36
N ILE A 6 -21.45 -17.41 -1.73
CA ILE A 6 -21.46 -18.13 -3.02
C ILE A 6 -21.74 -17.15 -4.15
N ARG A 7 -22.66 -16.19 -3.94
CA ARG A 7 -22.86 -15.08 -4.90
C ARG A 7 -21.60 -14.25 -5.11
N SER A 8 -20.71 -14.07 -4.14
CA SER A 8 -19.45 -13.36 -4.39
C SER A 8 -18.50 -14.14 -5.32
N LEU A 9 -18.47 -15.47 -5.21
CA LEU A 9 -17.65 -16.33 -6.08
C LEU A 9 -18.26 -16.46 -7.49
N ILE A 10 -19.59 -16.55 -7.58
CA ILE A 10 -20.36 -16.62 -8.84
C ILE A 10 -20.48 -15.24 -9.52
N ALA A 11 -20.73 -14.14 -8.81
CA ALA A 11 -20.79 -12.80 -9.42
C ALA A 11 -19.43 -12.34 -9.98
N PHE A 12 -18.32 -12.81 -9.42
CA PHE A 12 -17.00 -12.65 -10.03
C PHE A 12 -16.81 -13.47 -11.33
N SER A 13 -17.68 -14.44 -11.65
CA SER A 13 -17.64 -15.18 -12.91
C SER A 13 -18.29 -14.42 -14.07
N LEU A 14 -19.26 -13.55 -13.77
CA LEU A 14 -20.03 -12.80 -14.78
C LEU A 14 -19.39 -11.46 -15.17
N ASN A 15 -18.43 -10.94 -14.39
CA ASN A 15 -17.70 -9.72 -14.72
C ASN A 15 -16.36 -10.03 -15.41
N LYS A 16 -16.35 -9.97 -16.75
CA LYS A 16 -15.12 -9.82 -17.55
C LYS A 16 -14.50 -8.44 -17.29
N SER A 17 -13.68 -8.32 -16.25
CA SER A 17 -12.52 -7.41 -16.27
C SER A 17 -11.45 -7.88 -15.29
N CYS A 18 -10.34 -8.37 -15.84
CA CYS A 18 -9.12 -8.57 -15.07
C CYS A 18 -8.59 -7.20 -14.64
N ARG A 19 -8.80 -6.81 -13.39
CA ARG A 19 -7.89 -5.90 -12.70
C ARG A 19 -7.08 -6.71 -11.69
N SER A 20 -5.82 -6.94 -12.05
CA SER A 20 -4.74 -7.38 -11.16
C SER A 20 -4.79 -6.55 -9.87
N GLN A 21 -5.22 -7.17 -8.77
CA GLN A 21 -5.16 -6.54 -7.45
C GLN A 21 -3.68 -6.37 -7.06
N LYS A 22 -3.27 -5.11 -6.97
CA LYS A 22 -1.97 -4.69 -6.41
C LYS A 22 -1.81 -5.25 -4.98
N PRO A 23 -0.57 -5.53 -4.52
CA PRO A 23 -0.34 -5.94 -3.14
C PRO A 23 -0.87 -4.89 -2.17
N ILE A 24 -1.45 -5.38 -1.08
CA ILE A 24 -2.06 -4.57 -0.01
C ILE A 24 -0.95 -3.75 0.65
N SER A 25 -0.86 -2.48 0.25
CA SER A 25 -0.09 -1.45 0.93
C SER A 25 -0.72 -1.21 2.30
N CYS A 26 0.03 -1.51 3.36
CA CYS A 26 -0.38 -1.25 4.73
C CYS A 26 -0.46 0.26 4.97
N TYR A 27 -1.69 0.72 5.14
CA TYR A 27 -2.17 1.96 5.76
C TYR A 27 -1.13 3.03 6.13
N SER A 28 -1.14 4.15 5.39
CA SER A 28 -0.83 5.45 5.98
C SER A 28 -2.06 5.90 6.74
N ILE A 29 -2.01 5.91 8.07
CA ILE A 29 -3.03 6.58 8.89
C ILE A 29 -2.73 8.08 8.78
N SER A 30 -3.41 8.76 7.86
CA SER A 30 -3.54 10.21 7.97
C SER A 30 -4.56 10.47 9.08
N SER A 31 -4.09 10.99 10.21
CA SER A 31 -4.95 11.57 11.23
C SER A 31 -5.71 12.75 10.61
N VAL A 32 -6.97 12.53 10.22
CA VAL A 32 -7.87 13.60 9.84
C VAL A 32 -8.43 14.16 11.13
N PHE A 33 -7.85 15.26 11.62
CA PHE A 33 -8.50 16.08 12.63
C PHE A 33 -9.70 16.75 11.96
N PHE A 34 -10.91 16.27 12.24
CA PHE A 34 -12.13 17.01 11.99
C PHE A 34 -12.22 18.11 13.07
N SER A 35 -11.89 19.33 12.68
CA SER A 35 -12.30 20.53 13.42
C SER A 35 -13.46 21.14 12.65
N SER A 36 -14.67 21.01 13.20
CA SER A 36 -15.84 21.74 12.75
C SER A 36 -15.84 23.09 13.46
N SER A 37 -15.46 24.14 12.74
CA SER A 37 -15.70 25.54 13.16
C SER A 37 -16.80 26.15 12.29
N PRO A 38 -17.60 27.08 12.82
CA PRO A 38 -18.75 27.64 12.10
C PRO A 38 -18.29 28.45 10.89
N THR A 39 -19.03 28.34 9.78
CA THR A 39 -18.86 29.13 8.57
C THR A 39 -19.04 30.62 8.86
N GLN A 40 -17.94 31.37 8.80
CA GLN A 40 -17.97 32.82 8.72
C GLN A 40 -17.77 33.21 7.25
N GLU A 41 -18.87 33.56 6.57
CA GLU A 41 -18.87 34.08 5.20
C GLU A 41 -17.98 35.32 5.13
N THR A 42 -16.81 35.17 4.51
CA THR A 42 -15.89 36.29 4.28
C THR A 42 -16.01 36.71 2.81
N ARG A 43 -16.75 37.80 2.55
CA ARG A 43 -17.07 38.37 1.22
C ARG A 43 -15.87 38.61 0.28
N ALA A 44 -14.61 38.48 0.73
CA ALA A 44 -13.41 38.69 -0.07
C ALA A 44 -12.98 37.49 -0.93
N SER A 45 -13.54 36.28 -0.72
CA SER A 45 -13.11 35.05 -1.40
C SER A 45 -13.90 34.65 -2.66
N LEU A 46 -14.99 35.36 -2.98
CA LEU A 46 -15.85 35.03 -4.13
C LEU A 46 -15.15 35.20 -5.50
N PRO A 47 -14.42 36.31 -5.78
CA PRO A 47 -13.89 36.54 -7.12
C PRO A 47 -12.89 35.49 -7.60
N LEU A 48 -12.10 34.90 -6.68
CA LEU A 48 -11.17 33.82 -7.01
C LEU A 48 -11.88 32.48 -7.18
N ALA A 49 -12.89 32.19 -6.35
CA ALA A 49 -13.65 30.95 -6.47
C ALA A 49 -14.39 30.91 -7.82
N ASP A 50 -15.11 31.98 -8.16
CA ASP A 50 -15.86 32.10 -9.41
C ASP A 50 -14.92 32.00 -10.63
N HIS A 51 -13.78 32.71 -10.59
CA HIS A 51 -12.78 32.66 -11.66
C HIS A 51 -12.21 31.25 -11.90
N LEU A 52 -11.95 30.48 -10.83
CA LEU A 52 -11.47 29.10 -10.96
C LEU A 52 -12.54 28.16 -11.54
N VAL A 53 -13.81 28.37 -11.21
CA VAL A 53 -14.93 27.58 -11.74
C VAL A 53 -15.20 27.93 -13.20
N GLU A 54 -15.34 29.22 -13.52
CA GLU A 54 -15.74 29.66 -14.86
C GLU A 54 -14.62 29.45 -15.89
N LYS A 55 -13.39 29.86 -15.56
CA LYS A 55 -12.29 29.86 -16.53
C LYS A 55 -11.54 28.53 -16.60
N HIS A 56 -11.36 27.88 -15.46
CA HIS A 56 -10.57 26.64 -15.36
C HIS A 56 -11.41 25.40 -15.09
N SER A 57 -12.73 25.58 -14.98
CA SER A 57 -13.71 24.51 -14.78
C SER A 57 -13.50 23.74 -13.48
N PHE A 58 -12.88 24.31 -12.45
CA PHE A 58 -12.64 23.59 -11.18
C PHE A 58 -13.96 23.19 -10.52
N SER A 59 -13.95 22.15 -9.69
CA SER A 59 -15.13 21.85 -8.87
C SER A 59 -15.45 23.04 -7.94
N PRO A 60 -16.74 23.44 -7.79
CA PRO A 60 -17.11 24.56 -6.94
C PRO A 60 -16.60 24.43 -5.50
N GLU A 61 -16.69 23.23 -4.93
CA GLU A 61 -16.18 22.93 -3.59
C GLU A 61 -14.67 23.19 -3.45
N LEU A 62 -13.87 22.78 -4.43
CA LEU A 62 -12.43 22.99 -4.42
C LEU A 62 -12.10 24.46 -4.64
N ALA A 63 -12.81 25.15 -5.51
CA ALA A 63 -12.60 26.56 -5.80
C ALA A 63 -12.85 27.42 -4.54
N VAL A 64 -13.96 27.19 -3.84
CA VAL A 64 -14.28 27.88 -2.57
C VAL A 64 -13.22 27.59 -1.52
N LYS A 65 -12.83 26.32 -1.34
CA LYS A 65 -11.77 25.94 -0.38
C LYS A 65 -10.42 26.57 -0.72
N THR A 66 -10.10 26.68 -2.01
CA THR A 66 -8.86 27.29 -2.47
C THR A 66 -8.89 28.79 -2.18
N ALA A 67 -9.99 29.46 -2.49
CA ALA A 67 -10.13 30.89 -2.27
C ALA A 67 -10.08 31.26 -0.78
N SER A 68 -10.69 30.45 0.10
CA SER A 68 -10.60 30.65 1.56
C SER A 68 -9.18 30.46 2.12
N SER A 69 -8.32 29.70 1.44
CA SER A 69 -6.90 29.55 1.80
C SER A 69 -5.99 30.65 1.25
N LEU A 70 -6.48 31.46 0.32
CA LEU A 70 -5.73 32.47 -0.43
C LEU A 70 -6.33 33.87 -0.28
N THR A 71 -6.80 34.21 0.93
CA THR A 71 -7.47 35.49 1.24
C THR A 71 -6.61 36.73 0.99
N TYR A 72 -5.29 36.57 0.92
CA TYR A 72 -4.34 37.65 0.63
C TYR A 72 -4.24 38.00 -0.86
N VAL A 73 -4.83 37.21 -1.75
CA VAL A 73 -4.74 37.42 -3.20
C VAL A 73 -5.68 38.55 -3.63
N LYS A 74 -5.13 39.55 -4.33
CA LYS A 74 -5.89 40.69 -4.86
C LYS A 74 -6.34 40.52 -6.32
N ASP A 75 -5.60 39.75 -7.11
CA ASP A 75 -5.86 39.58 -8.55
C ASP A 75 -5.98 38.08 -8.90
N PRO A 76 -7.21 37.58 -9.11
CA PRO A 76 -7.47 36.19 -9.47
C PRO A 76 -6.78 35.73 -10.75
N ARG A 77 -6.52 36.64 -11.70
CA ARG A 77 -5.99 36.30 -13.03
C ARG A 77 -4.54 35.82 -12.99
N LYS A 78 -3.78 36.11 -11.92
CA LYS A 78 -2.37 35.68 -11.81
C LYS A 78 -2.21 34.17 -11.77
N CYS A 79 -3.24 33.42 -11.35
CA CYS A 79 -3.18 31.96 -11.38
C CYS A 79 -3.21 31.39 -12.81
N ASP A 80 -3.74 32.15 -13.78
CA ASP A 80 -3.93 31.70 -15.17
C ASP A 80 -2.62 31.29 -15.80
N THR A 81 -1.55 32.07 -15.60
CA THR A 81 -0.23 31.80 -16.19
C THR A 81 0.33 30.47 -15.70
N ILE A 82 0.18 30.15 -14.41
CA ILE A 82 0.64 28.88 -13.85
C ILE A 82 -0.24 27.72 -14.33
N ILE A 83 -1.56 27.90 -14.34
CA ILE A 83 -2.48 26.85 -14.78
C ILE A 83 -2.26 26.54 -16.27
N SER A 84 -2.10 27.55 -17.12
CA SER A 84 -1.78 27.36 -18.55
C SER A 84 -0.44 26.64 -18.72
N PHE A 85 0.61 27.06 -18.00
CA PHE A 85 1.89 26.36 -18.04
C PHE A 85 1.79 24.90 -17.62
N LEU A 86 1.01 24.59 -16.57
CA LEU A 86 0.81 23.21 -16.13
C LEU A 86 0.08 22.38 -17.20
N LYS A 87 -0.95 22.95 -17.85
CA LYS A 87 -1.66 22.32 -18.97
C LYS A 87 -0.72 22.04 -20.16
N GLU A 88 0.07 23.03 -20.56
CA GLU A 88 1.10 22.91 -21.60
C GLU A 88 2.17 21.87 -21.23
N SER A 89 2.48 21.74 -19.94
CA SER A 89 3.36 20.72 -19.38
C SER A 89 2.65 19.37 -19.16
N GLY A 90 1.54 19.10 -19.86
CA GLY A 90 0.86 17.81 -19.87
C GLY A 90 0.02 17.47 -18.64
N PHE A 91 -0.28 18.43 -17.75
CA PHE A 91 -1.14 18.18 -16.61
C PHE A 91 -2.61 18.17 -17.05
N SER A 92 -3.31 17.10 -16.70
CA SER A 92 -4.76 17.04 -16.81
C SER A 92 -5.42 17.95 -15.77
N LYS A 93 -6.70 18.26 -15.98
CA LYS A 93 -7.51 18.99 -15.01
C LYS A 93 -7.46 18.35 -13.61
N SER A 94 -7.59 17.03 -13.52
CA SER A 94 -7.56 16.32 -12.25
C SER A 94 -6.20 16.39 -11.56
N HIS A 95 -5.09 16.40 -12.32
CA HIS A 95 -3.76 16.64 -11.77
C HIS A 95 -3.67 18.04 -11.15
N ILE A 96 -4.11 19.07 -11.86
CA ILE A 96 -4.07 20.45 -11.38
C ILE A 96 -4.96 20.62 -10.13
N GLU A 97 -6.18 20.09 -10.15
CA GLU A 97 -7.07 20.10 -8.98
C GLU A 97 -6.44 19.39 -7.77
N ALA A 98 -5.78 18.24 -7.97
CA ALA A 98 -5.09 17.52 -6.91
C ALA A 98 -3.91 18.32 -6.32
N VAL A 99 -3.18 19.03 -7.18
CA VAL A 99 -2.10 19.94 -6.77
C VAL A 99 -2.65 21.08 -5.92
N VAL A 100 -3.66 21.79 -6.42
CA VAL A 100 -4.24 22.96 -5.76
C VAL A 100 -4.91 22.59 -4.44
N LYS A 101 -5.63 21.46 -4.39
CA LYS A 101 -6.25 20.93 -3.16
C LYS A 101 -5.26 20.78 -2.00
N ARG A 102 -4.01 20.45 -2.33
CA ARG A 102 -2.94 20.18 -1.36
C ARG A 102 -2.08 21.42 -1.12
N LYS A 103 -1.77 22.17 -2.18
CA LYS A 103 -0.84 23.31 -2.15
C LYS A 103 -1.38 24.49 -2.96
N PRO A 104 -2.42 25.19 -2.46
CA PRO A 104 -3.11 26.25 -3.22
C PRO A 104 -2.20 27.45 -3.52
N ASN A 105 -1.25 27.75 -2.63
CA ASN A 105 -0.27 28.83 -2.82
C ASN A 105 0.69 28.60 -4.02
N LEU A 106 0.72 27.39 -4.60
CA LEU A 106 1.46 27.14 -5.83
C LEU A 106 0.96 28.01 -6.99
N LEU A 107 -0.35 28.29 -7.04
CA LEU A 107 -1.00 29.13 -8.06
C LEU A 107 -0.50 30.58 -8.10
N TYR A 108 0.20 31.03 -7.05
CA TYR A 108 0.72 32.38 -6.92
C TYR A 108 2.24 32.40 -6.69
N SER A 109 2.91 31.27 -6.96
CA SER A 109 4.37 31.17 -6.90
C SER A 109 5.02 31.74 -8.17
N SER A 110 6.31 32.07 -8.12
CA SER A 110 7.01 32.57 -9.32
C SER A 110 7.14 31.47 -10.37
N LEU A 111 6.54 31.66 -11.54
CA LEU A 111 6.66 30.71 -12.65
C LEU A 111 8.12 30.50 -13.06
N GLU A 112 8.84 31.60 -13.32
CA GLU A 112 10.24 31.55 -13.80
C GLU A 112 11.23 31.09 -12.73
N LYS A 113 11.11 31.59 -11.49
CA LYS A 113 12.11 31.32 -10.45
C LYS A 113 11.82 30.05 -9.65
N THR A 114 10.55 29.62 -9.57
CA THR A 114 10.14 28.53 -8.67
C THR A 114 9.64 27.32 -9.42
N ILE A 115 8.77 27.47 -10.42
CA ILE A 115 8.10 26.32 -11.05
C ILE A 115 8.94 25.75 -12.19
N LYS A 116 9.26 26.56 -13.20
CA LYS A 116 9.98 26.12 -14.40
C LYS A 116 11.30 25.37 -14.13
N PRO A 117 12.18 25.82 -13.21
CA PRO A 117 13.44 25.12 -12.94
C PRO A 117 13.23 23.68 -12.44
N LYS A 118 12.15 23.46 -11.67
CA LYS A 118 11.82 22.13 -11.13
C LYS A 118 11.27 21.19 -12.17
N PHE A 119 10.58 21.70 -13.19
CA PHE A 119 10.10 20.90 -14.30
C PHE A 119 11.24 20.59 -15.26
N LYS A 120 12.10 21.59 -15.51
CA LYS A 120 13.28 21.44 -16.34
C LYS A 120 14.20 20.33 -15.83
N ILE A 121 14.49 20.24 -14.54
CA ILE A 121 15.34 19.15 -14.03
C ILE A 121 14.75 17.76 -14.28
N PHE A 122 13.43 17.56 -14.18
CA PHE A 122 12.84 16.26 -14.52
C PHE A 122 12.99 15.95 -16.02
N GLN A 123 12.79 16.95 -16.88
CA GLN A 123 12.95 16.81 -18.34
C GLN A 123 14.40 16.54 -18.73
N ASP A 124 15.35 17.29 -18.17
CA ASP A 124 16.79 17.13 -18.39
C ASP A 124 17.26 15.72 -17.96
N LEU A 125 16.63 15.14 -16.94
CA LEU A 125 16.87 13.77 -16.48
C LEU A 125 16.10 12.71 -17.26
N GLY A 126 15.35 13.09 -18.30
CA GLY A 126 14.65 12.19 -19.22
C GLY A 126 13.31 11.66 -18.72
N PHE A 127 12.66 12.33 -17.77
CA PHE A 127 11.35 11.91 -17.26
C PHE A 127 10.25 12.29 -18.27
N PRO A 128 9.33 11.36 -18.62
CA PRO A 128 8.19 11.69 -19.46
C PRO A 128 7.29 12.74 -18.80
N THR A 129 6.86 13.74 -19.56
CA THR A 129 6.03 14.86 -19.09
C THR A 129 4.78 14.42 -18.33
N HIS A 130 4.07 13.40 -18.85
CA HIS A 130 2.90 12.82 -18.18
C HIS A 130 3.24 12.23 -16.80
N ASP A 131 4.41 11.61 -16.66
CA ASP A 131 4.84 11.00 -15.42
C ASP A 131 5.27 12.03 -14.38
N VAL A 132 5.87 13.14 -14.83
CA VAL A 132 6.12 14.30 -13.97
C VAL A 132 4.80 14.84 -13.41
N ALA A 133 3.73 14.86 -14.22
CA ALA A 133 2.42 15.27 -13.76
C ALA A 133 1.87 14.35 -12.67
N ASP A 134 1.99 13.03 -12.83
CA ASP A 134 1.60 12.05 -11.81
C ASP A 134 2.39 12.25 -10.50
N ILE A 135 3.71 12.45 -10.59
CA ILE A 135 4.62 12.62 -9.44
C ILE A 135 4.27 13.90 -8.67
N VAL A 136 4.16 15.04 -9.36
CA VAL A 136 3.85 16.34 -8.77
C VAL A 136 2.44 16.35 -8.19
N ALA A 137 1.45 15.79 -8.90
CA ALA A 137 0.09 15.68 -8.40
C ALA A 137 0.03 14.81 -7.14
N GLY A 138 0.86 13.77 -7.03
CA GLY A 138 1.00 12.93 -5.85
C GLY A 138 1.48 13.70 -4.61
N ASP A 139 2.51 14.54 -4.75
CA ASP A 139 3.09 15.33 -3.65
C ASP A 139 3.59 16.70 -4.10
N PRO A 140 2.72 17.73 -4.15
CA PRO A 140 3.10 19.05 -4.65
C PRO A 140 4.18 19.78 -3.85
N TRP A 141 4.46 19.34 -2.61
CA TRP A 141 5.49 19.96 -1.76
C TRP A 141 6.90 19.71 -2.27
N ILE A 142 7.13 18.76 -3.19
CA ILE A 142 8.42 18.65 -3.87
C ILE A 142 8.76 19.94 -4.61
N LEU A 143 7.74 20.69 -5.08
CA LEU A 143 7.91 21.96 -5.74
C LEU A 143 8.32 23.11 -4.79
N THR A 144 8.49 22.86 -3.50
CA THR A 144 9.06 23.84 -2.56
C THR A 144 10.51 23.52 -2.17
N ARG A 145 11.12 22.49 -2.76
CA ARG A 145 12.49 22.07 -2.45
C ARG A 145 13.49 22.62 -3.45
N SER A 146 14.75 22.74 -3.01
CA SER A 146 15.88 23.13 -3.86
C SER A 146 16.09 22.09 -4.95
N VAL A 147 16.34 22.54 -6.18
CA VAL A 147 16.68 21.64 -7.29
C VAL A 147 18.03 21.00 -7.01
N ASP A 148 19.02 21.83 -6.70
CA ASP A 148 20.42 21.42 -6.60
C ASP A 148 20.73 20.68 -5.30
N ASP A 149 20.11 21.07 -4.18
CA ASP A 149 20.42 20.46 -2.87
C ASP A 149 19.52 19.27 -2.52
N ARG A 150 18.39 19.10 -3.24
CA ARG A 150 17.37 18.09 -2.87
C ARG A 150 16.90 17.27 -4.06
N ILE A 151 16.24 17.87 -5.04
CA ILE A 151 15.56 17.09 -6.10
C ILE A 151 16.57 16.31 -6.93
N ALA A 152 17.60 16.98 -7.48
CA ALA A 152 18.58 16.34 -8.35
C ALA A 152 19.42 15.28 -7.60
N PRO A 153 19.98 15.54 -6.41
CA PRO A 153 20.67 14.51 -5.63
C PRO A 153 19.79 13.31 -5.31
N SER A 154 18.55 13.52 -4.84
CA SER A 154 17.65 12.42 -4.52
C SER A 154 17.32 11.56 -5.74
N ILE A 155 17.13 12.15 -6.93
CA ILE A 155 16.91 11.37 -8.16
C ILE A 155 18.16 10.57 -8.52
N SER A 156 19.36 11.16 -8.39
CA SER A 156 20.63 10.46 -8.64
C SER A 156 20.82 9.27 -7.70
N ASP A 157 20.54 9.46 -6.42
CA ASP A 157 20.65 8.42 -5.39
C ASP A 157 19.68 7.28 -5.67
N LEU A 158 18.42 7.60 -5.97
CA LEU A 158 17.42 6.60 -6.36
C LEU A 158 17.84 5.85 -7.62
N LYS A 159 18.39 6.53 -8.62
CA LYS A 159 18.88 5.91 -9.85
C LYS A 159 20.04 4.94 -9.57
N THR A 160 20.94 5.30 -8.66
CA THR A 160 22.05 4.44 -8.23
C THR A 160 21.55 3.14 -7.58
N VAL A 161 20.44 3.21 -6.85
CA VAL A 161 19.84 2.05 -6.18
C VAL A 161 19.00 1.20 -7.14
N LEU A 162 18.18 1.84 -7.97
CA LEU A 162 17.17 1.19 -8.80
C LEU A 162 17.70 0.77 -10.17
N GLY A 163 18.76 1.40 -10.66
CA GLY A 163 19.44 1.08 -11.92
C GLY A 163 18.83 1.69 -13.18
N SER A 164 17.60 2.23 -13.14
CA SER A 164 16.95 2.83 -14.31
C SER A 164 16.10 4.06 -13.97
N ASN A 165 15.95 4.99 -14.92
CA ASN A 165 15.03 6.12 -14.76
C ASN A 165 13.58 5.65 -14.66
N ASP A 166 13.19 4.62 -15.40
CA ASP A 166 11.83 4.07 -15.39
C ASP A 166 11.42 3.56 -14.01
N ASP A 167 12.34 2.89 -13.31
CA ASP A 167 12.11 2.43 -11.94
C ASP A 167 12.04 3.60 -10.94
N VAL A 168 12.86 4.65 -11.13
CA VAL A 168 12.79 5.87 -10.32
C VAL A 168 11.43 6.56 -10.51
N VAL A 169 10.98 6.73 -11.76
CA VAL A 169 9.66 7.27 -12.09
C VAL A 169 8.57 6.45 -11.40
N LYS A 170 8.59 5.13 -11.59
CA LYS A 170 7.61 4.20 -11.01
C LYS A 170 7.53 4.31 -9.49
N LEU A 171 8.67 4.44 -8.80
CA LEU A 171 8.72 4.65 -7.36
C LEU A 171 8.12 6.01 -6.98
N LEU A 172 8.59 7.08 -7.62
CA LEU A 172 8.21 8.46 -7.29
C LEU A 172 6.71 8.74 -7.51
N LYS A 173 6.05 8.08 -8.47
CA LYS A 173 4.58 8.16 -8.63
C LYS A 173 3.81 7.77 -7.37
N THR A 174 4.40 6.91 -6.53
CA THR A 174 3.79 6.49 -5.26
C THR A 174 4.50 7.03 -4.02
N SER A 175 5.72 7.55 -4.18
CA SER A 175 6.63 7.90 -3.08
C SER A 175 7.44 9.16 -3.36
N ALA A 176 6.82 10.19 -3.96
CA ALA A 176 7.45 11.47 -4.27
C ALA A 176 8.13 12.15 -3.06
N TRP A 177 7.78 11.78 -1.82
CA TRP A 177 8.43 12.27 -0.61
C TRP A 177 9.92 11.93 -0.48
N PHE A 178 10.46 10.98 -1.27
CA PHE A 178 11.91 10.78 -1.39
C PHE A 178 12.62 12.06 -1.85
N LEU A 179 11.97 12.90 -2.65
CA LEU A 179 12.52 14.17 -3.13
C LEU A 179 12.48 15.30 -2.09
N LYS A 180 11.83 15.05 -0.93
CA LYS A 180 11.79 16.00 0.20
C LYS A 180 12.83 15.69 1.26
N SER A 181 13.42 14.49 1.20
CA SER A 181 14.29 13.95 2.24
C SER A 181 15.74 13.91 1.76
N ASP A 182 16.67 13.98 2.70
CA ASP A 182 18.10 13.79 2.44
C ASP A 182 18.42 12.29 2.39
N LEU A 183 18.53 11.73 1.18
CA LEU A 183 18.73 10.29 1.00
C LEU A 183 20.15 9.86 1.39
N GLN A 184 21.13 10.75 1.24
CA GLN A 184 22.50 10.52 1.70
C GLN A 184 22.60 10.38 3.22
N LYS A 185 21.71 11.02 3.97
CA LYS A 185 21.66 10.88 5.45
C LYS A 185 20.82 9.70 5.94
N THR A 186 20.03 9.07 5.06
CA THR A 186 19.04 8.05 5.46
C THR A 186 19.14 6.80 4.60
N MET A 187 18.55 6.83 3.40
CA MET A 187 18.43 5.68 2.51
C MET A 187 19.78 5.09 2.09
N MET A 188 20.77 5.92 1.75
CA MET A 188 22.04 5.42 1.22
C MET A 188 22.86 4.65 2.28
N PRO A 189 23.08 5.17 3.51
CA PRO A 189 23.72 4.40 4.58
C PRO A 189 22.95 3.13 4.94
N ASN A 190 21.61 3.18 4.94
CA ASN A 190 20.78 2.00 5.23
C ASN A 190 20.98 0.91 4.19
N ILE A 191 21.01 1.26 2.90
CA ILE A 191 21.20 0.31 1.81
C ILE A 191 22.59 -0.29 1.85
N GLU A 192 23.62 0.53 2.05
CA GLU A 192 24.99 0.06 2.19
C GLU A 192 25.14 -0.91 3.36
N PHE A 193 24.61 -0.55 4.53
CA PHE A 193 24.63 -1.41 5.70
C PHE A 193 23.92 -2.75 5.45
N LEU A 194 22.72 -2.72 4.85
CA LEU A 194 21.98 -3.95 4.52
C LEU A 194 22.74 -4.83 3.50
N ARG A 195 23.43 -4.23 2.52
CA ARG A 195 24.32 -4.96 1.60
C ARG A 195 25.47 -5.61 2.36
N ASN A 196 26.09 -4.90 3.30
CA ASN A 196 27.15 -5.44 4.15
C ASN A 196 26.65 -6.56 5.07
N CYS A 197 25.36 -6.58 5.40
CA CYS A 197 24.72 -7.72 6.07
C CYS A 197 24.48 -8.94 5.15
N GLY A 198 24.85 -8.88 3.87
CA GLY A 198 24.70 -9.97 2.90
C GLY A 198 23.36 -9.96 2.13
N ILE A 199 22.56 -8.89 2.25
CA ILE A 199 21.28 -8.78 1.54
C ILE A 199 21.56 -8.36 0.10
N CYS A 200 21.04 -9.15 -0.85
CA CYS A 200 21.26 -8.92 -2.28
C CYS A 200 20.51 -7.68 -2.79
N SER A 201 21.13 -6.96 -3.73
CA SER A 201 20.59 -5.70 -4.28
C SER A 201 19.20 -5.86 -4.90
N SER A 202 18.90 -6.99 -5.55
CA SER A 202 17.57 -7.26 -6.12
C SER A 202 16.48 -7.38 -5.04
N GLN A 203 16.80 -7.97 -3.89
CA GLN A 203 15.91 -8.05 -2.74
C GLN A 203 15.68 -6.66 -2.14
N ILE A 204 16.73 -5.85 -2.01
CA ILE A 204 16.63 -4.45 -1.56
C ILE A 204 15.71 -3.66 -2.48
N VAL A 205 15.92 -3.70 -3.80
CA VAL A 205 15.09 -3.00 -4.79
C VAL A 205 13.62 -3.43 -4.68
N SER A 206 13.35 -4.73 -4.57
CA SER A 206 11.99 -5.26 -4.34
C SER A 206 11.33 -4.66 -3.09
N TYR A 207 12.11 -4.49 -2.01
CA TYR A 207 11.64 -3.88 -0.77
C TYR A 207 11.51 -2.36 -0.87
N VAL A 208 12.32 -1.66 -1.66
CA VAL A 208 12.16 -0.21 -1.90
C VAL A 208 10.79 0.07 -2.51
N PHE A 209 10.34 -0.77 -3.46
CA PHE A 209 9.00 -0.66 -4.03
C PHE A 209 7.88 -1.06 -3.06
N SER A 210 8.10 -2.10 -2.26
CA SER A 210 7.05 -2.66 -1.39
C SER A 210 6.88 -1.88 -0.08
N PHE A 211 7.98 -1.34 0.45
CA PHE A 211 8.08 -0.70 1.76
C PHE A 211 9.01 0.52 1.74
N PRO A 212 8.76 1.52 0.89
CA PRO A 212 9.68 2.65 0.68
C PRO A 212 10.08 3.38 1.96
N ARG A 213 9.15 3.54 2.91
CA ARG A 213 9.42 4.25 4.18
C ARG A 213 10.41 3.53 5.10
N PHE A 214 10.57 2.21 4.96
CA PHE A 214 11.54 1.44 5.74
C PHE A 214 12.97 1.98 5.55
N PHE A 215 13.31 2.40 4.32
CA PHE A 215 14.63 2.91 4.00
C PHE A 215 14.87 4.35 4.47
N LEU A 216 13.84 5.05 4.93
CA LEU A 216 13.95 6.40 5.51
C LEU A 216 14.04 6.39 7.04
N LEU A 217 14.12 5.21 7.66
CA LEU A 217 14.42 5.10 9.08
C LEU A 217 15.85 5.60 9.36
N LYS A 218 16.10 6.00 10.62
CA LYS A 218 17.44 6.41 11.05
C LYS A 218 18.40 5.21 10.91
N PRO A 219 19.66 5.42 10.46
CA PRO A 219 20.65 4.36 10.36
C PRO A 219 20.84 3.56 11.65
N GLU A 220 20.80 4.22 12.80
CA GLU A 220 20.93 3.58 14.12
C GLU A 220 19.77 2.61 14.37
N SER A 221 18.56 2.96 13.96
CA SER A 221 17.38 2.09 14.11
C SER A 221 17.49 0.84 13.24
N ILE A 222 17.97 0.97 11.99
CA ILE A 222 18.17 -0.21 11.13
C ILE A 222 19.19 -1.17 11.74
N LYS A 223 20.29 -0.65 12.30
CA LYS A 223 21.31 -1.46 13.01
C LYS A 223 20.69 -2.23 14.19
N GLN A 224 19.92 -1.55 15.03
CA GLN A 224 19.23 -2.17 16.16
C GLN A 224 18.27 -3.29 15.72
N PHE A 225 17.51 -3.10 14.63
CA PHE A 225 16.62 -4.14 14.12
C PHE A 225 17.37 -5.33 13.50
N VAL A 226 18.54 -5.09 12.91
CA VAL A 226 19.43 -6.16 12.43
C VAL A 226 19.96 -6.98 13.61
N GLU A 227 20.52 -6.33 14.62
CA GLU A 227 21.02 -6.99 15.85
C GLU A 227 19.92 -7.80 16.53
N ARG A 228 18.71 -7.25 16.60
CA ARG A 228 17.55 -7.96 17.13
C ARG A 228 17.16 -9.18 16.29
N ALA A 229 17.22 -9.08 14.96
CA ALA A 229 16.97 -10.23 14.09
C ALA A 229 18.04 -11.32 14.26
N ASP A 230 19.31 -10.95 14.44
CA ASP A 230 20.40 -11.89 14.73
C ASP A 230 20.19 -12.57 16.09
N ALA A 231 19.82 -11.81 17.13
CA ALA A 231 19.50 -12.36 18.46
C ALA A 231 18.33 -13.35 18.45
N LEU A 232 17.39 -13.18 17.50
CA LEU A 232 16.28 -14.12 17.26
C LEU A 232 16.66 -15.31 16.36
N GLY A 233 17.96 -15.46 16.05
CA GLY A 233 18.51 -16.62 15.34
C GLY A 233 18.18 -16.65 13.86
N PHE A 234 18.00 -15.50 13.21
CA PHE A 234 17.83 -15.48 11.76
C PHE A 234 19.17 -15.69 11.04
N ASP A 235 19.14 -16.55 10.03
CA ASP A 235 20.21 -16.61 9.04
C ASP A 235 20.10 -15.41 8.10
N ARG A 236 21.16 -14.59 8.03
CA ARG A 236 21.23 -13.42 7.16
C ARG A 236 21.12 -13.77 5.66
N LYS A 237 21.47 -15.00 5.27
CA LYS A 237 21.32 -15.49 3.89
C LYS A 237 19.87 -15.85 3.53
N SER A 238 18.98 -15.94 4.53
CA SER A 238 17.57 -16.23 4.30
C SER A 238 16.85 -15.05 3.66
N ASN A 239 16.00 -15.34 2.68
CA ASN A 239 15.06 -14.35 2.13
C ASN A 239 14.08 -13.77 3.18
N MET A 240 13.96 -14.41 4.35
CA MET A 240 13.15 -13.92 5.47
C MET A 240 13.88 -12.89 6.35
N PHE A 241 15.20 -12.73 6.23
CA PHE A 241 15.96 -11.82 7.09
C PHE A 241 15.49 -10.37 6.95
N LEU A 242 15.48 -9.83 5.72
CA LEU A 242 14.96 -8.49 5.47
C LEU A 242 13.47 -8.37 5.82
N ALA A 243 12.69 -9.44 5.65
CA ALA A 243 11.28 -9.48 6.04
C ALA A 243 11.09 -9.32 7.55
N ALA A 244 11.99 -9.92 8.34
CA ALA A 244 11.99 -9.86 9.79
C ALA A 244 12.43 -8.49 10.29
N ILE A 245 13.54 -7.93 9.78
CA ILE A 245 13.99 -6.57 10.13
C ILE A 245 12.87 -5.56 9.88
N ARG A 246 12.25 -5.62 8.70
CA ARG A 246 11.12 -4.77 8.33
C ARG A 246 9.86 -5.02 9.18
N MET A 247 9.66 -6.24 9.67
CA MET A 247 8.56 -6.53 10.60
C MET A 247 8.84 -5.87 11.96
N LEU A 248 10.04 -6.08 12.51
CA LEU A 248 10.45 -5.52 13.80
C LEU A 248 10.38 -3.98 13.76
N SER A 249 10.77 -3.37 12.64
CA SER A 249 10.68 -1.93 12.47
C SER A 249 9.26 -1.37 12.36
N SER A 250 8.23 -2.22 12.25
CA SER A 250 6.85 -1.79 12.01
C SER A 250 6.00 -1.64 13.27
N MET A 251 6.55 -1.96 14.45
CA MET A 251 5.85 -1.85 15.73
C MET A 251 6.82 -1.57 16.88
N SER A 252 6.31 -1.06 17.99
CA SER A 252 7.08 -0.89 19.23
C SER A 252 7.40 -2.24 19.89
N GLU A 253 8.38 -2.25 20.79
CA GLU A 253 8.68 -3.41 21.64
C GLU A 253 7.46 -3.88 22.45
N GLU A 254 6.67 -2.95 22.97
CA GLU A 254 5.42 -3.27 23.68
C GLU A 254 4.41 -4.01 22.77
N ASN A 255 4.18 -3.50 21.55
CA ASN A 255 3.28 -4.14 20.60
C ASN A 255 3.80 -5.51 20.15
N TRP A 256 5.13 -5.67 20.06
CA TRP A 256 5.75 -6.97 19.82
C TRP A 256 5.46 -7.94 20.96
N GLU A 257 5.64 -7.53 22.22
CA GLU A 257 5.39 -8.40 23.38
C GLU A 257 3.92 -8.78 23.51
N LEU A 258 2.98 -7.85 23.22
CA LEU A 258 1.56 -8.17 23.11
C LEU A 258 1.29 -9.22 22.03
N LYS A 259 2.01 -9.15 20.90
CA LYS A 259 1.92 -10.15 19.83
C LYS A 259 2.40 -11.52 20.29
N LEU A 260 3.53 -11.58 21.00
CA LEU A 260 4.05 -12.85 21.54
C LEU A 260 3.06 -13.46 22.52
N ASN A 261 2.55 -12.65 23.46
CA ASN A 261 1.56 -13.07 24.45
C ASN A 261 0.25 -13.57 23.81
N LEU A 262 -0.15 -13.00 22.67
CA LEU A 262 -1.28 -13.53 21.92
C LEU A 262 -1.01 -14.97 21.44
N PHE A 263 0.15 -15.23 20.83
CA PHE A 263 0.47 -16.59 20.36
C PHE A 263 0.57 -17.60 21.50
N ARG A 264 1.16 -17.20 22.65
CA ARG A 264 1.17 -18.02 23.88
C ARG A 264 -0.25 -18.41 24.32
N LYS A 265 -1.16 -17.44 24.37
CA LYS A 265 -2.58 -17.67 24.72
C LYS A 265 -3.31 -18.57 23.73
N LEU A 266 -2.85 -18.63 22.48
CA LEU A 266 -3.39 -19.54 21.46
C LEU A 266 -2.76 -20.95 21.52
N GLY A 267 -1.82 -21.19 22.44
CA GLY A 267 -1.20 -22.49 22.66
C GLY A 267 0.10 -22.73 21.90
N PHE A 268 0.76 -21.68 21.39
CA PHE A 268 2.10 -21.81 20.81
C PHE A 268 3.14 -21.81 21.94
N SER A 269 4.12 -22.72 21.87
CA SER A 269 5.33 -22.65 22.71
C SER A 269 6.27 -21.51 22.23
N GLU A 270 7.27 -21.14 23.05
CA GLU A 270 8.28 -20.16 22.60
C GLU A 270 8.98 -20.62 21.32
N ASP A 271 9.30 -21.91 21.22
CA ASP A 271 9.93 -22.48 20.03
C ASP A 271 9.01 -22.40 18.81
N ASP A 272 7.71 -22.66 18.96
CA ASP A 272 6.73 -22.53 17.90
C ASP A 272 6.61 -21.09 17.41
N ILE A 273 6.61 -20.13 18.34
CA ILE A 273 6.56 -18.69 18.06
C ILE A 273 7.79 -18.28 17.26
N MET A 274 8.98 -18.61 17.74
CA MET A 274 10.22 -18.21 17.09
C MET A 274 10.41 -18.92 15.74
N SER A 275 10.03 -20.19 15.64
CA SER A 275 10.00 -20.93 14.37
C SER A 275 9.00 -20.30 13.38
N THR A 276 7.80 -19.93 13.85
CA THR A 276 6.79 -19.25 13.04
C THR A 276 7.29 -17.90 12.56
N PHE A 277 7.92 -17.12 13.43
CA PHE A 277 8.49 -15.82 13.07
C PHE A 277 9.59 -15.98 12.02
N ARG A 278 10.52 -16.92 12.20
CA ARG A 278 11.61 -17.20 11.25
C ARG A 278 11.12 -17.63 9.87
N ARG A 279 10.08 -18.46 9.80
CA ARG A 279 9.52 -18.91 8.52
C ARG A 279 8.59 -17.90 7.88
N THR A 280 7.92 -17.06 8.67
CA THR A 280 6.84 -16.21 8.18
C THR A 280 6.65 -14.95 9.04
N PRO A 281 7.58 -13.99 9.00
CA PRO A 281 7.52 -12.77 9.81
C PRO A 281 6.21 -11.98 9.65
N GLN A 282 5.61 -12.03 8.45
CA GLN A 282 4.44 -11.22 8.10
C GLN A 282 3.20 -11.56 8.94
N VAL A 283 3.14 -12.76 9.54
CA VAL A 283 2.03 -13.16 10.43
C VAL A 283 1.95 -12.26 11.66
N PHE A 284 3.08 -11.76 12.16
CA PHE A 284 3.14 -10.89 13.33
C PHE A 284 2.64 -9.46 13.03
N ALA A 285 2.58 -9.08 11.76
CA ALA A 285 1.96 -7.82 11.33
C ALA A 285 0.42 -7.90 11.23
N VAL A 286 -0.17 -9.08 11.40
CA VAL A 286 -1.64 -9.26 11.36
C VAL A 286 -2.27 -8.76 12.66
N SER A 287 -3.45 -8.15 12.56
CA SER A 287 -4.18 -7.68 13.74
C SER A 287 -4.62 -8.86 14.62
N GLU A 288 -4.62 -8.64 15.94
CA GLU A 288 -4.98 -9.67 16.91
C GLU A 288 -6.38 -10.22 16.67
N ARG A 289 -7.34 -9.32 16.40
CA ARG A 289 -8.73 -9.68 16.07
C ARG A 289 -8.79 -10.70 14.94
N LYS A 290 -8.02 -10.49 13.87
CA LYS A 290 -8.02 -11.40 12.72
C LYS A 290 -7.34 -12.72 13.04
N ILE A 291 -6.22 -12.72 13.76
CA ILE A 291 -5.55 -13.94 14.20
C ILE A 291 -6.51 -14.81 15.01
N LYS A 292 -7.21 -14.23 16.00
CA LYS A 292 -8.22 -14.93 16.81
C LYS A 292 -9.34 -15.49 15.94
N GLN A 293 -9.97 -14.65 15.11
CA GLN A 293 -11.06 -15.09 14.23
C GLN A 293 -10.69 -16.24 13.30
N VAL A 294 -9.49 -16.21 12.70
CA VAL A 294 -9.03 -17.31 11.83
C VAL A 294 -8.70 -18.54 12.66
N THR A 295 -8.06 -18.38 13.81
CA THR A 295 -7.70 -19.50 14.69
C THR A 295 -8.95 -20.20 15.22
N ASP A 296 -9.89 -19.46 15.79
CA ASP A 296 -11.16 -19.99 16.33
C ASP A 296 -11.95 -20.72 15.23
N PHE A 297 -12.05 -20.12 14.04
CA PHE A 297 -12.72 -20.75 12.90
C PHE A 297 -12.07 -22.08 12.48
N LEU A 298 -10.74 -22.16 12.52
CA LEU A 298 -10.01 -23.37 12.16
C LEU A 298 -10.11 -24.44 13.26
N LEU A 299 -9.93 -24.07 14.52
CA LEU A 299 -10.00 -25.00 15.65
C LEU A 299 -11.40 -25.59 15.86
N ASN A 300 -12.45 -24.88 15.47
CA ASN A 300 -13.84 -25.38 15.50
C ASN A 300 -14.14 -26.42 14.39
N ARG A 301 -13.20 -26.70 13.49
CA ARG A 301 -13.38 -27.68 12.41
C ARG A 301 -12.82 -29.04 12.80
N THR A 302 -13.50 -30.10 12.35
CA THR A 302 -13.05 -31.48 12.60
C THR A 302 -11.65 -31.70 12.02
N ASN A 303 -10.76 -32.28 12.83
CA ASN A 303 -9.37 -32.64 12.48
C ASN A 303 -8.39 -31.47 12.24
N VAL A 304 -8.67 -30.26 12.73
CA VAL A 304 -7.72 -29.14 12.67
C VAL A 304 -7.28 -28.74 14.08
N GLY A 305 -6.09 -29.20 14.48
CA GLY A 305 -5.45 -28.78 15.73
C GLY A 305 -4.56 -27.55 15.57
N ILE A 306 -4.10 -27.00 16.69
CA ILE A 306 -3.17 -25.86 16.70
C ILE A 306 -1.86 -26.16 15.96
N SER A 307 -1.41 -27.42 15.98
CA SER A 307 -0.25 -27.94 15.26
C SER A 307 -0.33 -27.70 13.74
N PHE A 308 -1.54 -27.73 13.17
CA PHE A 308 -1.75 -27.39 11.77
C PHE A 308 -1.40 -25.92 11.49
N ILE A 309 -1.85 -25.02 12.36
CA ILE A 309 -1.62 -23.58 12.22
C ILE A 309 -0.14 -23.26 12.39
N ILE A 310 0.53 -23.86 13.39
CA ILE A 310 1.98 -23.76 13.60
C ILE A 310 2.75 -24.20 12.35
N SER A 311 2.34 -25.34 11.76
CA SER A 311 2.95 -25.86 10.54
C SER A 311 2.66 -24.99 9.31
N HIS A 312 1.56 -24.24 9.32
CA HIS A 312 1.02 -23.48 8.18
C HIS A 312 0.60 -22.04 8.53
N PRO A 313 1.49 -21.20 9.07
CA PRO A 313 1.14 -19.92 9.70
C PRO A 313 0.58 -18.91 8.69
N MET A 314 0.87 -19.08 7.40
CA MET A 314 0.32 -18.28 6.31
C MET A 314 -1.21 -18.29 6.23
N VAL A 315 -1.87 -19.31 6.80
CA VAL A 315 -3.32 -19.34 6.90
C VAL A 315 -3.88 -18.13 7.67
N LEU A 316 -3.14 -17.63 8.67
CA LEU A 316 -3.52 -16.48 9.49
C LEU A 316 -3.55 -15.15 8.71
N ILE A 317 -2.81 -15.08 7.60
CA ILE A 317 -2.82 -13.90 6.72
C ILE A 317 -4.01 -13.92 5.76
N CYS A 318 -4.56 -15.11 5.46
CA CYS A 318 -5.65 -15.25 4.51
C CYS A 318 -6.91 -14.50 4.97
N SER A 319 -7.71 -14.03 4.01
CA SER A 319 -9.02 -13.47 4.34
C SER A 319 -9.96 -14.60 4.76
N LEU A 320 -10.50 -14.51 5.98
CA LEU A 320 -11.49 -15.47 6.46
C LEU A 320 -12.72 -15.49 5.55
N GLU A 321 -13.31 -14.32 5.33
CA GLU A 321 -14.58 -14.17 4.59
C GLU A 321 -14.44 -14.30 3.07
N ARG A 322 -13.33 -13.81 2.50
CA ARG A 322 -13.17 -13.79 1.02
C ARG A 322 -12.41 -14.99 0.48
N ARG A 323 -11.74 -15.78 1.33
CA ARG A 323 -10.85 -16.85 0.88
C ARG A 323 -11.06 -18.16 1.61
N LEU A 324 -10.99 -18.18 2.94
CA LEU A 324 -11.05 -19.46 3.68
C LEU A 324 -12.47 -20.04 3.66
N LYS A 325 -13.46 -19.33 4.20
CA LYS A 325 -14.86 -19.80 4.27
C LYS A 325 -15.43 -20.18 2.89
N PRO A 326 -15.34 -19.34 1.84
CA PRO A 326 -15.96 -19.65 0.56
C PRO A 326 -15.36 -20.89 -0.10
N ARG A 327 -14.03 -21.04 -0.01
CA ARG A 327 -13.34 -22.16 -0.65
C ARG A 327 -13.53 -23.46 0.11
N LEU A 328 -13.59 -23.40 1.44
CA LEU A 328 -13.89 -24.57 2.25
C LEU A 328 -15.30 -25.08 1.96
N LEU A 329 -16.29 -24.19 1.92
CA LEU A 329 -17.66 -24.55 1.56
C LEU A 329 -17.75 -25.23 0.19
N VAL A 330 -17.05 -24.70 -0.83
CA VAL A 330 -16.98 -25.34 -2.15
C VAL A 330 -16.38 -26.73 -2.05
N ILE A 331 -15.24 -26.90 -1.40
CA ILE A 331 -14.59 -28.22 -1.30
C ILE A 331 -15.45 -29.21 -0.51
N GLU A 332 -16.02 -28.80 0.63
CA GLU A 332 -16.90 -29.63 1.45
C GLU A 332 -18.13 -30.09 0.66
N THR A 333 -18.71 -29.20 -0.16
CA THR A 333 -19.85 -29.54 -1.03
C THR A 333 -19.46 -30.56 -2.10
N LEU A 334 -18.28 -30.41 -2.71
CA LEU A 334 -17.82 -31.35 -3.73
C LEU A 334 -17.43 -32.70 -3.10
N GLU A 335 -16.88 -32.70 -1.88
CA GLU A 335 -16.59 -33.90 -1.11
C GLU A 335 -17.89 -34.63 -0.73
N SER A 336 -18.93 -33.94 -0.25
CA SER A 336 -20.21 -34.56 0.12
C SER A 336 -20.95 -35.17 -1.08
N LYS A 337 -20.72 -34.64 -2.29
CA LYS A 337 -21.27 -35.17 -3.54
C LYS A 337 -20.35 -36.19 -4.24
N ASN A 338 -19.22 -36.57 -3.62
CA ASN A 338 -18.20 -37.47 -4.20
C ASN A 338 -17.68 -37.03 -5.59
N LEU A 339 -17.63 -35.72 -5.84
CA LEU A 339 -17.21 -35.14 -7.13
C LEU A 339 -15.69 -34.94 -7.24
N LEU A 340 -14.95 -35.18 -6.14
CA LEU A 340 -13.50 -35.05 -6.10
C LEU A 340 -12.82 -36.41 -6.21
N ARG A 341 -11.88 -36.54 -7.16
CA ARG A 341 -11.05 -37.75 -7.32
C ARG A 341 -10.19 -38.08 -6.09
N ARG A 342 -9.85 -37.07 -5.30
CA ARG A 342 -9.03 -37.19 -4.08
C ARG A 342 -9.35 -36.06 -3.12
N LYS A 343 -9.18 -36.33 -1.82
CA LYS A 343 -9.28 -35.33 -0.76
C LYS A 343 -8.32 -34.15 -1.03
N VAL A 344 -8.80 -32.93 -0.87
CA VAL A 344 -8.01 -31.72 -1.12
C VAL A 344 -7.41 -31.23 0.19
N SER A 345 -6.08 -31.11 0.25
CA SER A 345 -5.42 -30.61 1.46
C SER A 345 -5.82 -29.16 1.77
N MET A 346 -6.00 -28.83 3.04
CA MET A 346 -6.28 -27.47 3.52
C MET A 346 -5.25 -26.46 2.99
N THR A 347 -3.99 -26.86 2.92
CA THR A 347 -2.88 -26.10 2.35
C THR A 347 -3.12 -25.71 0.90
N THR A 348 -3.58 -26.65 0.08
CA THR A 348 -3.96 -26.40 -1.31
C THR A 348 -5.11 -25.39 -1.39
N ILE A 349 -6.11 -25.52 -0.52
CA ILE A 349 -7.31 -24.68 -0.54
C ILE A 349 -6.96 -23.19 -0.36
N TYR A 350 -6.14 -22.84 0.63
CA TYR A 350 -5.83 -21.43 0.89
C TYR A 350 -4.66 -20.89 0.05
N LYS A 351 -3.69 -21.72 -0.37
CA LYS A 351 -2.55 -21.24 -1.18
C LYS A 351 -2.88 -21.05 -2.66
N MET A 352 -3.84 -21.79 -3.21
CA MET A 352 -4.11 -21.77 -4.65
C MET A 352 -4.54 -20.38 -5.17
N PRO A 353 -4.00 -19.86 -6.28
CA PRO A 353 -4.49 -18.61 -6.89
C PRO A 353 -5.97 -18.67 -7.25
N ASP A 354 -6.68 -17.54 -7.15
CA ASP A 354 -8.14 -17.46 -7.35
C ASP A 354 -8.59 -18.00 -8.70
N LYS A 355 -7.87 -17.63 -9.78
CA LYS A 355 -8.13 -18.12 -11.13
C LYS A 355 -8.09 -19.65 -11.20
N LYS A 356 -6.99 -20.25 -10.70
CA LYS A 356 -6.81 -21.72 -10.70
C LYS A 356 -7.86 -22.42 -9.83
N PHE A 357 -8.20 -21.86 -8.67
CA PHE A 357 -9.22 -22.44 -7.80
C PHE A 357 -10.59 -22.45 -8.50
N ARG A 358 -10.94 -21.34 -9.15
CA ARG A 358 -12.18 -21.20 -9.91
C ARG A 358 -12.27 -22.20 -11.06
N GLU A 359 -11.26 -22.24 -11.92
CA GLU A 359 -11.23 -23.11 -13.11
C GLU A 359 -11.31 -24.59 -12.71
N LYS A 360 -10.77 -24.95 -11.56
CA LYS A 360 -10.69 -26.34 -11.11
C LYS A 360 -11.87 -26.82 -10.27
N TYR A 361 -12.40 -25.97 -9.38
CA TYR A 361 -13.35 -26.39 -8.35
C TYR A 361 -14.68 -25.63 -8.39
N VAL A 362 -14.83 -24.62 -9.26
CA VAL A 362 -16.08 -23.83 -9.34
C VAL A 362 -16.72 -23.99 -10.71
N VAL A 363 -16.01 -23.64 -11.78
CA VAL A 363 -16.55 -23.66 -13.15
C VAL A 363 -17.06 -25.04 -13.58
N PRO A 364 -16.34 -26.16 -13.31
CA PRO A 364 -16.82 -27.47 -13.72
C PRO A 364 -18.05 -27.98 -12.95
N TYR A 365 -18.39 -27.34 -11.82
CA TYR A 365 -19.41 -27.81 -10.87
C TYR A 365 -20.45 -26.74 -10.53
N LEU A 366 -20.72 -25.80 -11.46
CA LEU A 366 -21.60 -24.66 -11.20
C LEU A 366 -23.01 -25.09 -10.80
N LYS A 367 -23.58 -26.09 -11.50
CA LYS A 367 -24.93 -26.58 -11.24
C LYS A 367 -25.06 -27.12 -9.81
N GLU A 368 -24.08 -27.92 -9.40
CA GLU A 368 -24.07 -28.59 -8.11
C GLU A 368 -23.85 -27.61 -6.95
N LEU A 369 -23.09 -26.54 -7.18
CA LEU A 369 -22.86 -25.47 -6.22
C LEU A 369 -24.05 -24.50 -6.12
N GLU A 370 -24.81 -24.30 -7.20
CA GLU A 370 -26.02 -23.48 -7.22
C GLU A 370 -27.16 -24.10 -6.40
N GLU A 371 -27.35 -25.42 -6.49
CA GLU A 371 -28.33 -26.17 -5.68
C GLU A 371 -28.12 -26.00 -4.16
N VAL A 372 -26.85 -26.03 -3.73
CA VAL A 372 -26.47 -25.88 -2.31
C VAL A 372 -26.62 -24.43 -1.84
N SER A 373 -26.45 -23.47 -2.76
CA SER A 373 -26.72 -22.07 -2.45
C SER A 373 -28.21 -21.81 -2.21
N MET A 374 -29.11 -22.60 -2.82
CA MET A 374 -30.55 -22.46 -2.63
C MET A 374 -31.04 -23.13 -1.33
N SER A 375 -30.42 -24.24 -0.90
CA SER A 375 -30.80 -24.94 0.34
C SER A 375 -30.41 -24.17 1.61
N ILE A 376 -29.28 -23.45 1.61
CA ILE A 376 -28.82 -22.63 2.75
C ILE A 376 -29.74 -21.41 3.00
N VAL A 377 -30.61 -21.04 2.04
CA VAL A 377 -31.53 -19.89 2.14
C VAL A 377 -32.94 -20.32 2.54
N GLY A 378 -33.26 -21.61 2.46
CA GLY A 378 -34.56 -22.18 2.82
C GLY A 378 -34.67 -22.63 4.28
N THR A 379 -33.63 -22.44 5.09
CA THR A 379 -33.55 -22.66 6.54
C THR A 379 -33.18 -21.36 7.21
#